data_AF-A0A7W6BSW1-F1
#
_entry.id   AF-A0A7W6BSW1-F1
#
_cell.length_a   1.000
_cell.length_b   1.000
_cell.length_c   1.000
_cell.angle_alpha   90.00
_cell.angle_beta   90.00
_cell.angle_gamma   90.00
#
_symmetry.space_group_name_H-M   'P 1'
#
loop_
_entity.id
_entity.type
_entity.pdbx_description
1 polymer ?
#
loop_
_entity_poly.entity_id
_entity_poly.type
_entity_poly.pdbx_seq_one_letter_code
_entity_poly.pdbx_strand_id
1 'polypeptide(L)' 'MTGARYVRIKRFAELTGYTEKAVYRKIADGVWIQGREYRRAPDGSICIDLEGFHKWVENGQGLASSR' A
#
# COMPACT_ATOMS: atom_id res chain seq x y z
N MET A 1 -18.87 -7.55 6.59
CA MET A 1 -18.79 -6.86 5.28
C MET A 1 -17.47 -7.24 4.65
N THR A 2 -17.47 -8.06 3.60
CA THR A 2 -16.27 -8.42 2.84
C THR A 2 -15.84 -7.21 2.02
N GLY A 3 -15.05 -6.32 2.62
CA GLY A 3 -14.42 -5.21 1.90
C GLY A 3 -13.51 -5.74 0.79
N ALA A 4 -13.38 -4.98 -0.31
CA ALA A 4 -12.46 -5.34 -1.38
C ALA A 4 -11.03 -5.35 -0.84
N ARG A 5 -10.38 -6.52 -0.82
CA ARG A 5 -8.99 -6.69 -0.37
C ARG A 5 -8.01 -5.86 -1.21
N TYR A 6 -8.24 -5.78 -2.52
CA TYR A 6 -7.41 -5.03 -3.44
C TYR A 6 -8.14 -3.77 -3.90
N VAL A 7 -7.49 -2.62 -3.75
CA VAL A 7 -8.04 -1.32 -4.17
C VAL A 7 -7.05 -0.55 -5.03
N ARG A 8 -7.55 0.30 -5.92
CA ARG A 8 -6.72 1.20 -6.72
C ARG A 8 -6.08 2.26 -5.82
N ILE A 9 -4.93 2.82 -6.24
CA ILE A 9 -4.18 3.83 -5.48
C ILE A 9 -5.06 5.03 -5.09
N LYS A 10 -5.90 5.54 -6.02
CA LYS A 10 -6.84 6.62 -5.72
C LYS A 10 -7.79 6.27 -4.57
N ARG A 11 -8.41 5.09 -4.62
CA ARG A 11 -9.33 4.65 -3.55
C ARG A 11 -8.59 4.40 -2.24
N PHE A 12 -7.38 3.84 -2.31
CA PHE A 12 -6.52 3.67 -1.14
C PHE A 12 -6.20 5.01 -0.47
N ALA A 13 -5.86 6.03 -1.26
CA ALA A 13 -5.60 7.39 -0.79
C ALA A 13 -6.82 7.98 -0.06
N GLU A 14 -8.02 7.84 -0.66
CA GLU A 14 -9.28 8.27 -0.02
C GLU A 14 -9.55 7.56 1.31
N LEU A 15 -9.25 6.26 1.41
CA LEU A 15 -9.53 5.45 2.59
C LEU A 15 -8.55 5.69 3.75
N THR A 16 -7.28 5.94 3.43
CA THR A 16 -6.20 5.98 4.44
C THR A 16 -5.66 7.38 4.71
N GLY A 17 -6.01 8.36 3.88
CA GLY A 17 -5.46 9.72 3.93
C GLY A 17 -4.04 9.83 3.34
N TYR A 18 -3.47 8.75 2.80
CA TYR A 18 -2.23 8.82 2.05
C TYR A 18 -2.41 9.60 0.75
N THR A 19 -1.37 10.30 0.30
CA THR A 19 -1.36 10.84 -1.07
C THR A 19 -0.95 9.75 -2.06
N GLU A 20 -1.48 9.81 -3.28
CA GLU A 20 -1.08 8.88 -4.35
C GLU A 20 0.44 8.91 -4.57
N LYS A 21 1.04 10.12 -4.51
CA LYS A 21 2.49 10.32 -4.61
C LYS A 21 3.27 9.56 -3.54
N ALA A 22 2.80 9.55 -2.29
CA ALA A 22 3.46 8.82 -1.21
C ALA A 22 3.41 7.30 -1.46
N VAL A 23 2.30 6.79 -1.99
CA VAL A 23 2.15 5.38 -2.38
C VAL A 23 3.15 5.01 -3.48
N TYR A 24 3.17 5.78 -4.58
CA TYR A 24 4.15 5.55 -5.66
C TYR A 24 5.58 5.60 -5.15
N ARG A 25 5.89 6.52 -4.24
CA ARG A 25 7.23 6.63 -3.65
C ARG A 25 7.58 5.42 -2.79
N LYS A 26 6.69 4.91 -1.95
CA LYS A 26 6.94 3.68 -1.18
C LYS A 26 7.19 2.47 -2.07
N ILE A 27 6.51 2.40 -3.21
CA ILE A 27 6.72 1.34 -4.21
C ILE A 27 8.08 1.53 -4.90
N ALA A 28 8.42 2.76 -5.32
CA ALA A 28 9.67 3.07 -6.00
C ALA A 28 10.90 2.89 -5.10
N ASP A 29 10.80 3.29 -3.83
CA ASP A 29 11.85 3.17 -2.81
C ASP A 29 11.98 1.72 -2.29
N GLY A 30 11.14 0.78 -2.77
CA GLY A 30 11.17 -0.62 -2.36
C GLY A 30 10.66 -0.88 -0.93
N VAL A 31 10.07 0.13 -0.28
CA VAL A 31 9.45 0.00 1.06
C VAL A 31 8.22 -0.90 1.00
N TRP A 32 7.45 -0.81 -0.08
CA TRP A 32 6.35 -1.71 -0.38
C TRP A 32 6.79 -2.71 -1.45
N ILE A 33 6.52 -3.99 -1.22
CA ILE A 33 6.98 -5.11 -2.02
C ILE A 33 5.81 -5.69 -2.83
N GLN A 34 6.08 -5.99 -4.09
CA GLN A 34 5.10 -6.63 -4.97
C GLN A 34 4.73 -8.01 -4.42
N GLY A 35 3.43 -8.29 -4.31
CA GLY A 35 2.88 -9.50 -3.72
C GLY A 35 2.67 -9.44 -2.21
N ARG A 36 3.16 -8.39 -1.52
CA ARG A 36 2.92 -8.14 -0.09
C ARG A 36 1.98 -6.97 0.12
N GLU A 37 2.43 -5.74 -0.12
CA GLU A 37 1.62 -4.53 0.09
C GLU A 37 0.89 -4.08 -1.20
N TYR A 38 1.38 -4.48 -2.38
CA TYR A 38 0.73 -4.15 -3.64
C TYR A 38 0.88 -5.26 -4.68
N ARG A 39 0.05 -5.24 -5.72
CA ARG A 39 0.12 -6.13 -6.88
C ARG A 39 -0.10 -5.35 -8.17
N ARG A 40 0.59 -5.75 -9.24
CA ARG A 40 0.27 -5.30 -10.61
C ARG A 40 -0.79 -6.24 -11.19
N ALA A 41 -1.92 -5.67 -11.60
CA ALA A 41 -2.96 -6.37 -12.32
C ALA A 41 -2.51 -6.67 -13.77
N PRO A 42 -3.17 -7.61 -14.46
CA PRO A 42 -2.79 -8.01 -15.83
C PRO A 42 -2.78 -6.87 -16.85
N ASP A 43 -3.55 -5.81 -16.62
CA ASP A 43 -3.64 -4.58 -17.41
C ASP A 43 -2.52 -3.56 -17.07
N GLY A 44 -1.58 -3.90 -16.20
CA GLY A 44 -0.48 -3.01 -15.76
C GLY A 44 -0.87 -2.07 -14.62
N SER A 45 -2.13 -2.09 -14.19
CA SER A 45 -2.65 -1.28 -13.10
C SER A 45 -2.09 -1.70 -11.73
N ILE A 46 -1.69 -0.74 -10.90
CA ILE A 46 -1.32 -1.03 -9.50
C ILE A 46 -2.59 -1.10 -8.63
N CYS A 47 -2.67 -2.18 -7.85
CA CYS A 47 -3.66 -2.39 -6.81
C CYS A 47 -2.94 -2.59 -5.46
N ILE A 48 -3.40 -1.90 -4.43
CA ILE A 48 -2.89 -2.01 -3.07
C ILE A 48 -3.65 -3.12 -2.35
N ASP A 49 -2.94 -4.01 -1.67
CA ASP A 49 -3.52 -5.02 -0.79
C ASP A 49 -3.72 -4.39 0.59
N LEU A 50 -4.98 -4.18 0.99
CA LEU A 50 -5.32 -3.59 2.28
C LEU A 50 -4.86 -4.46 3.45
N GLU A 51 -4.92 -5.79 3.33
CA GLU A 51 -4.40 -6.68 4.38
C GLU A 51 -2.88 -6.59 4.46
N GLY A 52 -2.21 -6.54 3.32
CA GLY A 52 -0.76 -6.35 3.24
C GLY A 52 -0.33 -5.03 3.88
N PHE A 53 -1.04 -3.95 3.56
CA PHE A 53 -0.85 -2.65 4.18
C PHE A 53 -1.08 -2.68 5.70
N HIS A 54 -2.17 -3.29 6.18
CA HIS A 54 -2.42 -3.40 7.62
C HIS A 54 -1.31 -4.16 8.34
N LYS A 55 -0.88 -5.30 7.80
CA LYS A 55 0.27 -6.05 8.33
C LYS A 55 1.55 -5.20 8.32
N TRP A 56 1.78 -4.42 7.27
CA TRP A 56 2.93 -3.52 7.21
C TRP A 56 2.87 -2.43 8.27
N VAL A 57 1.70 -1.86 8.54
CA VAL A 57 1.49 -0.86 9.62
C VAL A 57 1.69 -1.51 11.00
N GLU A 58 1.10 -2.67 11.24
CA GLU A 58 1.19 -3.39 12.51
C GLU A 58 2.61 -3.87 12.82
N ASN A 59 3.34 -4.32 11.81
CA ASN A 59 4.76 -4.67 11.92
C ASN A 59 5.68 -3.42 11.84
N GLY A 60 5.09 -2.24 11.65
CA GLY A 60 5.72 -0.98 11.22
C GLY A 60 6.37 -0.13 12.31
N GLN A 61 6.63 -0.69 13.50
CA GLN A 61 7.65 -0.12 14.41
C GLN A 61 9.05 -0.04 13.76
N GLY A 62 9.27 -0.64 12.58
CA GLY A 62 10.56 -0.75 11.92
C GLY A 62 11.12 0.52 11.23
N LEU A 63 10.40 1.63 11.10
CA LEU A 63 10.92 2.86 10.47
C LEU A 63 10.52 4.18 11.16
N ALA A 64 9.85 4.12 12.32
CA ALA A 64 9.56 5.30 13.15
C ALA A 64 10.64 5.57 14.21
N SER A 65 11.89 5.15 13.98
CA SER A 65 13.05 5.59 14.73
C SER A 65 14.01 6.34 13.80
N SER A 66 13.62 7.56 13.46
CA SER A 66 14.56 8.61 13.06
C SER A 66 13.82 9.95 13.08
N ARG A 67 13.42 10.39 14.27
CA ARG A 67 13.48 11.79 14.72
C ARG A 67 13.24 11.89 16.21
#